data_AF-A0A8C6VKG8-F1
#
_entry.id   AF-A0A8C6VKG8-F1
#
_cell.length_a   1.000
_cell.length_b   1.000
_cell.length_c   1.000
_cell.angle_alpha   90.00
_cell.angle_beta   90.00
_cell.angle_gamma   90.00
#
_symmetry.space_group_name_H-M   'P 1'
#
loop_
_entity.id
_entity.type
_entity.pdbx_description
1 polymer ?
#
loop_
_entity_poly.entity_id
_entity_poly.type
_entity_poly.pdbx_seq_one_letter_code
_entity_poly.pdbx_strand_id
1 'polypeptide(L)'
;METTDSRLRVSETLAAFNAVLRGKAGDGARASVWFKESSARNLRSRDFLAPRAALRAIFANGQVPKDIVESVLSLKCPGVPPIHNCQNVPAGLIVQLDRPTVFEQILTALPVYTKPPLTSQGHCIILNCVPLHGRKDLKSLSLGHLRAILITDHLAGLLQAQGLMIICRI
;
A
#
# COMPACT_ATOMS: atom_id res chain seq x y z
N MET A 1 -2.18 26.28 -15.48
CA MET A 1 -2.09 24.90 -15.99
C MET A 1 -2.16 23.99 -14.78
N GLU A 2 -3.34 23.47 -14.46
CA GLU A 2 -3.53 22.54 -13.35
C GLU A 2 -2.70 21.29 -13.62
N THR A 3 -1.59 21.12 -12.90
CA THR A 3 -0.91 19.83 -12.85
C THR A 3 -1.82 18.89 -12.09
N THR A 4 -2.67 18.15 -12.81
CA THR A 4 -3.33 16.96 -12.27
C THR A 4 -2.25 16.13 -11.60
N ASP A 5 -2.32 16.01 -10.27
CA ASP A 5 -1.32 15.32 -9.45
C ASP A 5 -1.22 13.88 -9.93
N SER A 6 -0.18 13.58 -10.71
CA SER A 6 0.09 12.25 -11.29
C SER A 6 0.68 11.29 -10.26
N ARG A 7 0.75 11.72 -8.99
CA ARG A 7 1.26 10.93 -7.88
C ARG A 7 0.36 9.72 -7.64
N LEU A 8 0.94 8.54 -7.73
CA LEU A 8 0.32 7.28 -7.33
C LEU A 8 0.18 7.23 -5.81
N ARG A 9 -1.00 6.88 -5.30
CA ARG A 9 -1.27 6.81 -3.87
C ARG A 9 -1.98 5.51 -3.51
N VAL A 10 -1.49 4.89 -2.43
CA VAL A 10 -2.11 3.68 -1.87
C VAL A 10 -3.54 3.96 -1.40
N SER A 11 -3.80 5.12 -0.79
CA SER A 11 -5.14 5.50 -0.33
C SER A 11 -6.15 5.60 -1.48
N GLU A 12 -5.77 6.20 -2.60
CA GLU A 12 -6.62 6.33 -3.79
C GLU A 12 -6.85 4.98 -4.45
N THR A 13 -5.80 4.15 -4.53
CA THR A 13 -5.90 2.76 -5.00
C THR A 13 -6.90 1.94 -4.19
N LEU A 14 -6.79 1.99 -2.86
CA LEU A 14 -7.71 1.28 -1.97
C LEU A 14 -9.14 1.84 -2.11
N ALA A 15 -9.31 3.16 -2.22
CA ALA A 15 -10.62 3.76 -2.41
C ALA A 15 -11.27 3.28 -3.73
N ALA A 16 -10.53 3.28 -4.83
CA ALA A 16 -11.00 2.81 -6.14
C ALA A 16 -11.39 1.32 -6.10
N PHE A 17 -10.55 0.47 -5.50
CA PHE A 17 -10.88 -0.96 -5.37
C PHE A 17 -12.13 -1.21 -4.54
N ASN A 18 -12.31 -0.47 -3.43
CA ASN A 18 -13.52 -0.59 -2.63
C ASN A 18 -14.76 -0.03 -3.33
N ALA A 19 -14.61 1.00 -4.17
CA ALA A 19 -15.71 1.52 -4.98
C ALA A 19 -16.22 0.46 -5.97
N VAL A 20 -15.30 -0.27 -6.63
CA VAL A 20 -15.67 -1.38 -7.53
C VAL A 20 -16.40 -2.49 -6.79
N LEU A 21 -15.94 -2.86 -5.59
CA LEU A 21 -16.63 -3.88 -4.78
C LEU A 21 -18.02 -3.42 -4.31
N ARG A 22 -18.17 -2.16 -3.87
CA ARG A 22 -19.42 -1.61 -3.34
C ARG A 22 -20.47 -1.36 -4.42
N GLY A 23 -20.06 -0.87 -5.59
CA GLY A 23 -20.97 -0.56 -6.69
C GLY A 23 -21.79 -1.76 -7.17
N LYS A 24 -21.38 -2.99 -6.82
CA LYS A 24 -22.06 -4.23 -7.19
C LYS A 24 -22.55 -5.09 -6.00
N ALA A 25 -22.17 -4.75 -4.76
CA ALA A 25 -22.54 -5.51 -3.56
C ALA A 25 -23.64 -4.87 -2.70
N GLY A 26 -24.10 -3.66 -3.04
CA GLY A 26 -25.10 -2.93 -2.25
C GLY A 26 -24.53 -2.25 -1.00
N ASP A 27 -25.35 -1.41 -0.36
CA ASP A 27 -24.97 -0.40 0.66
C ASP A 27 -24.50 -0.96 2.03
N GLY A 28 -24.34 -2.29 2.15
CA GLY A 28 -24.01 -2.97 3.40
C GLY A 28 -22.51 -3.08 3.72
N ALA A 29 -21.61 -2.88 2.76
CA ALA A 29 -20.16 -3.11 2.95
C ALA A 29 -19.44 -1.86 3.49
N ARG A 30 -19.41 -1.70 4.82
CA ARG A 30 -18.85 -0.52 5.51
C ARG A 30 -17.33 -0.52 5.71
N ALA A 31 -16.64 -1.64 5.57
CA ALA A 31 -15.19 -1.73 5.84
C ALA A 31 -14.37 -2.01 4.58
N SER A 32 -13.19 -1.37 4.49
CA SER A 32 -12.19 -1.69 3.47
C SER A 32 -11.71 -3.13 3.63
N VAL A 33 -11.85 -3.95 2.60
CA VAL A 33 -11.41 -5.36 2.63
C VAL A 33 -10.02 -5.57 2.03
N TRP A 34 -9.43 -4.49 1.48
CA TRP A 34 -8.18 -4.54 0.74
C TRP A 34 -6.98 -4.20 1.62
N PHE A 35 -5.88 -4.92 1.41
CA PHE A 35 -4.61 -4.72 2.10
C PHE A 35 -3.51 -4.55 1.07
N LYS A 36 -2.64 -3.56 1.26
CA LYS A 36 -1.36 -3.47 0.55
C LYS A 36 -0.42 -4.51 1.13
N GLU A 37 0.12 -5.39 0.30
CA GLU A 37 1.08 -6.41 0.71
C GLU A 37 2.43 -5.77 1.05
N SER A 38 3.06 -6.25 2.13
CA SER A 38 4.35 -5.78 2.63
C SER A 38 5.33 -6.92 2.92
N SER A 39 4.86 -8.17 2.97
CA SER A 39 5.72 -9.34 3.16
C SER A 39 6.56 -9.60 1.91
N ALA A 40 7.88 -9.65 2.08
CA ALA A 40 8.82 -9.95 0.99
C ALA A 40 8.51 -11.27 0.27
N ARG A 41 7.99 -12.28 1.00
CA ARG A 41 7.56 -13.55 0.41
C ARG A 41 6.34 -13.37 -0.50
N ASN A 42 5.34 -12.66 -0.02
CA ASN A 42 4.06 -12.51 -0.71
C ASN A 42 4.13 -11.48 -1.84
N LEU A 43 4.99 -10.47 -1.72
CA LEU A 43 5.29 -9.50 -2.79
C LEU A 43 5.82 -10.16 -4.06
N ARG A 44 6.23 -11.43 -4.04
CA ARG A 44 6.57 -12.16 -5.27
C ARG A 44 5.34 -12.50 -6.12
N SER A 45 4.16 -12.63 -5.50
CA SER A 45 2.95 -13.11 -6.18
C SER A 45 1.78 -12.11 -6.18
N ARG A 46 1.83 -11.06 -5.35
CA ARG A 46 0.75 -10.05 -5.28
C ARG A 46 1.23 -8.74 -4.67
N ASP A 47 0.56 -7.66 -5.04
CA ASP A 47 0.79 -6.32 -4.49
C ASP A 47 -0.32 -5.89 -3.53
N PHE A 48 -1.56 -6.36 -3.78
CA PHE A 48 -2.70 -6.19 -2.89
C PHE A 48 -3.46 -7.51 -2.72
N LEU A 49 -4.17 -7.62 -1.61
CA LEU A 49 -5.03 -8.76 -1.26
C LEU A 49 -6.33 -8.27 -0.63
N ALA A 50 -7.46 -8.79 -1.10
CA ALA A 50 -8.69 -8.85 -0.32
C ALA A 50 -8.87 -10.28 0.20
N PRO A 51 -8.65 -10.54 1.52
CA PRO A 51 -8.71 -11.89 2.07
C PRO A 51 -10.07 -12.52 1.89
N ARG A 52 -10.11 -13.83 1.59
CA ARG A 52 -11.37 -14.56 1.40
C ARG A 52 -12.31 -14.45 2.60
N ALA A 53 -11.75 -14.44 3.82
CA ALA A 53 -12.53 -14.27 5.04
C ALA A 53 -13.26 -12.91 5.08
N ALA A 54 -12.59 -11.83 4.65
CA ALA A 54 -13.20 -10.51 4.56
C ALA A 54 -14.23 -10.43 3.42
N LEU A 55 -13.93 -11.05 2.28
CA LEU A 55 -14.84 -11.10 1.12
C LEU A 55 -16.14 -11.85 1.39
N ARG A 56 -16.19 -12.78 2.36
CA ARG A 56 -17.43 -13.49 2.75
C ARG A 56 -18.52 -12.58 3.30
N ALA A 57 -18.15 -11.39 3.78
CA ALA A 57 -19.13 -10.39 4.20
C ALA A 57 -19.85 -9.73 3.00
N ILE A 58 -19.32 -9.90 1.79
CA ILE A 58 -19.76 -9.20 0.58
C ILE A 58 -20.29 -10.19 -0.47
N PHE A 59 -19.61 -11.34 -0.63
CA PHE A 59 -19.92 -12.33 -1.65
C PHE A 59 -20.06 -13.73 -1.06
N ALA A 60 -20.97 -14.52 -1.63
CA ALA A 60 -21.17 -15.92 -1.24
C ALA A 60 -19.85 -16.70 -1.32
N ASN A 61 -19.52 -17.41 -0.23
CA ASN A 61 -18.26 -18.12 -0.03
C ASN A 61 -16.98 -17.26 -0.13
N GLY A 62 -17.08 -15.93 -0.28
CA GLY A 62 -15.96 -15.04 -0.57
C GLY A 62 -15.40 -15.20 -1.99
N GLN A 63 -16.20 -15.70 -2.93
CA GLN A 63 -15.84 -15.72 -4.36
C GLN A 63 -16.25 -14.40 -5.01
N VAL A 64 -15.31 -13.68 -5.60
CA VAL A 64 -15.63 -12.43 -6.31
C VAL A 64 -16.10 -12.75 -7.72
N PRO A 65 -17.28 -12.26 -8.15
CA PRO A 65 -17.77 -12.41 -9.53
C PRO A 65 -16.76 -11.97 -10.59
N LYS A 66 -16.73 -12.66 -11.74
CA LYS A 66 -15.75 -12.42 -12.82
C LYS A 66 -15.80 -10.98 -13.36
N ASP A 67 -17.01 -10.43 -13.52
CA ASP A 67 -17.22 -9.07 -13.99
C ASP A 67 -16.62 -8.02 -13.04
N ILE A 68 -16.60 -8.28 -11.73
CA ILE A 68 -15.94 -7.43 -10.74
C ILE A 68 -14.42 -7.55 -10.84
N VAL A 69 -13.90 -8.77 -11.04
CA VAL A 69 -12.46 -9.01 -11.26
C VAL A 69 -11.97 -8.24 -12.50
N GLU A 70 -12.72 -8.32 -13.60
CA GLU A 70 -12.45 -7.59 -14.84
C GLU A 70 -12.59 -6.07 -14.67
N SER A 71 -13.56 -5.62 -13.86
CA SER A 71 -13.70 -4.20 -13.51
C SER A 71 -12.50 -3.68 -12.73
N VAL A 72 -11.97 -4.47 -11.78
CA VAL A 72 -10.74 -4.10 -11.05
C VAL A 72 -9.54 -4.08 -12.00
N LEU A 73 -9.39 -5.09 -12.86
CA LEU A 73 -8.29 -5.17 -13.83
C LEU A 73 -8.28 -4.00 -14.83
N SER A 74 -9.45 -3.50 -15.20
CA SER A 74 -9.61 -2.39 -16.16
C SER A 74 -9.61 -1.00 -15.52
N LEU A 75 -9.41 -0.89 -14.20
CA LEU A 75 -9.37 0.40 -13.51
C LEU A 75 -8.28 1.32 -14.07
N LYS A 76 -8.72 2.49 -14.55
CA LYS A 76 -7.86 3.61 -14.96
C LYS A 76 -8.41 4.88 -14.33
N CYS A 77 -7.85 5.26 -13.18
CA CYS A 77 -8.22 6.50 -12.50
C CYS A 77 -6.96 7.18 -11.94
N PRO A 78 -6.97 8.52 -11.80
CA PRO A 78 -5.84 9.25 -11.24
C PRO A 78 -5.40 8.66 -9.89
N GLY A 79 -4.08 8.57 -9.70
CA GLY A 79 -3.50 8.05 -8.47
C GLY A 79 -3.49 6.54 -8.30
N VAL A 80 -4.16 5.79 -9.19
CA VAL A 80 -4.15 4.33 -9.19
C VAL A 80 -3.07 3.80 -10.13
N PRO A 81 -2.15 2.95 -9.64
CA PRO A 81 -1.09 2.38 -10.47
C PRO A 81 -1.68 1.46 -11.55
N PRO A 82 -1.03 1.33 -12.72
CA PRO A 82 -1.43 0.36 -13.73
C PRO A 82 -1.42 -1.07 -13.17
N ILE A 83 -2.47 -1.82 -13.50
CA ILE A 83 -2.70 -3.17 -13.00
C ILE A 83 -2.34 -4.16 -14.10
N HIS A 84 -1.50 -5.14 -13.78
CA HIS A 84 -1.10 -6.21 -14.68
C HIS A 84 -2.06 -7.40 -14.59
N ASN A 85 -2.50 -7.75 -13.38
CA ASN A 85 -3.33 -8.92 -13.15
C ASN A 85 -4.26 -8.74 -11.94
N CYS A 86 -5.43 -9.37 -12.00
CA CYS A 86 -6.40 -9.47 -10.92
C CYS A 86 -7.07 -10.85 -10.98
N GLN A 87 -7.05 -11.62 -9.90
CA GLN A 87 -7.60 -12.98 -9.93
C GLN A 87 -8.05 -13.50 -8.56
N ASN A 88 -9.09 -14.33 -8.57
CA ASN A 88 -9.48 -15.13 -7.40
C ASN A 88 -8.48 -16.26 -7.18
N VAL A 89 -7.99 -16.38 -5.95
CA VAL A 89 -7.17 -17.49 -5.47
C VAL A 89 -7.78 -18.04 -4.17
N PRO A 90 -7.35 -19.22 -3.67
CA PRO A 90 -7.90 -19.76 -2.42
C PRO A 90 -7.81 -18.81 -1.22
N ALA A 91 -6.78 -17.95 -1.18
CA ALA A 91 -6.58 -16.95 -0.13
C ALA A 91 -7.50 -15.72 -0.24
N GLY A 92 -8.16 -15.50 -1.39
CA GLY A 92 -8.97 -14.31 -1.66
C GLY A 92 -8.74 -13.73 -3.06
N LEU A 93 -9.07 -12.46 -3.24
CA LEU A 93 -8.81 -11.73 -4.49
C LEU A 93 -7.45 -11.04 -4.40
N ILE A 94 -6.58 -11.26 -5.39
CA ILE A 94 -5.25 -10.64 -5.45
C ILE A 94 -5.13 -9.70 -6.65
N VAL A 95 -4.32 -8.67 -6.49
CA VAL A 95 -3.96 -7.74 -7.57
C VAL A 95 -2.43 -7.67 -7.68
N GLN A 96 -1.93 -7.72 -8.91
CA GLN A 96 -0.52 -7.47 -9.25
C GLN A 96 -0.45 -6.22 -10.11
N LEU A 97 0.46 -5.32 -9.76
CA LEU A 97 0.69 -4.10 -10.51
C LEU A 97 1.59 -4.37 -11.71
N ASP A 98 1.49 -3.54 -12.73
CA ASP A 98 2.53 -3.42 -13.75
C ASP A 98 3.73 -2.69 -13.14
N ARG A 99 4.60 -3.46 -12.46
CA ARG A 99 5.70 -2.90 -11.66
C ARG A 99 6.68 -2.10 -12.50
N PRO A 100 7.16 -2.55 -13.68
CA PRO A 100 8.02 -1.74 -14.52
C PRO A 100 7.43 -0.35 -14.80
N THR A 101 6.17 -0.27 -15.24
CA THR A 101 5.52 1.00 -15.53
C THR A 101 5.30 1.85 -14.28
N VAL A 102 4.94 1.23 -13.15
CA VAL A 102 4.83 1.95 -11.86
C VAL A 102 6.16 2.56 -11.45
N PHE A 103 7.25 1.79 -11.54
CA PHE A 103 8.58 2.30 -11.19
C PHE A 103 9.00 3.43 -12.11
N GLU A 104 8.79 3.30 -13.41
CA GLU A 104 9.05 4.37 -14.38
C GLU A 104 8.29 5.66 -14.01
N GLN A 105 6.98 5.57 -13.78
CA GLN A 105 6.16 6.73 -13.39
C GLN A 105 6.65 7.40 -12.10
N ILE A 106 7.03 6.61 -11.09
CA ILE A 106 7.56 7.14 -9.83
C ILE A 106 8.93 7.81 -10.05
N LEU A 107 9.82 7.17 -10.81
CA LEU A 107 11.16 7.67 -11.06
C LEU A 107 11.15 8.98 -11.85
N THR A 108 10.27 9.10 -12.85
CA THR A 108 10.09 10.34 -13.62
C THR A 108 9.46 11.47 -12.79
N ALA A 109 8.67 11.15 -11.77
CA ALA A 109 8.01 12.11 -10.88
C ALA A 109 8.65 12.21 -9.49
N LEU A 110 9.91 11.79 -9.31
CA LEU A 110 10.60 11.77 -8.01
C LEU A 110 10.44 13.05 -7.18
N PRO A 111 10.57 14.28 -7.75
CA PRO A 111 10.40 15.51 -6.98
C PRO A 111 9.04 15.63 -6.27
N VAL A 112 7.97 15.04 -6.83
CA VAL A 112 6.63 15.03 -6.22
C VAL A 112 6.58 14.13 -4.99
N TYR A 113 7.32 13.02 -5.00
CA TYR A 113 7.38 12.07 -3.89
C TYR A 113 8.36 12.50 -2.79
N THR A 114 9.40 13.27 -3.13
CA THR A 114 10.41 13.75 -2.19
C THR A 114 10.09 15.11 -1.59
N LYS A 115 9.15 15.87 -2.17
CA LYS A 115 8.69 17.14 -1.60
C LYS A 115 7.96 16.88 -0.27
N PRO A 116 8.43 17.48 0.84
CA PRO A 116 7.73 17.35 2.12
C PRO A 116 6.35 18.03 2.03
N PRO A 117 5.29 17.41 2.58
CA PRO A 117 3.99 18.05 2.65
C PRO A 117 4.09 19.33 3.51
N LEU A 118 3.44 20.41 3.05
CA LEU A 118 3.30 21.63 3.84
C LEU A 118 2.54 21.29 5.12
N THR A 119 3.14 21.61 6.25
CA THR A 119 2.81 21.10 7.57
C THR A 119 1.42 21.54 8.05
N SER A 120 0.62 20.60 8.54
CA SER A 120 -0.36 20.84 9.59
C SER A 120 0.29 20.54 10.93
N GLN A 121 0.25 21.51 11.85
CA GLN A 121 0.78 21.34 13.21
C GLN A 121 0.04 20.18 13.91
N GLY A 122 0.80 19.26 14.53
CA GLY A 122 0.25 18.26 15.47
C GLY A 122 0.20 16.80 15.00
N HIS A 123 0.76 16.43 13.85
CA HIS A 123 0.80 15.02 13.45
C HIS A 123 2.05 14.29 13.96
N CYS A 124 1.83 13.15 14.62
CA CYS A 124 2.87 12.20 15.00
C CYS A 124 3.04 11.15 13.90
N ILE A 125 4.26 10.96 13.39
CA ILE A 125 4.57 9.89 12.44
C ILE A 125 5.23 8.74 13.20
N ILE A 126 4.71 7.53 13.01
CA ILE A 126 5.32 6.31 13.53
C ILE A 126 6.17 5.68 12.42
N LEU A 127 7.49 5.66 12.62
CA LEU A 127 8.40 4.91 11.75
C LEU A 127 8.51 3.49 12.27
N ASN A 128 7.87 2.56 11.56
CA ASN A 128 7.76 1.15 11.96
C ASN A 128 8.89 0.32 11.32
N CYS A 129 9.89 -0.05 12.12
CA CYS A 129 11.05 -0.84 11.69
C CYS A 129 10.76 -2.33 11.70
N VAL A 130 9.89 -2.81 10.81
CA VAL A 130 9.50 -4.24 10.73
C VAL A 130 10.67 -5.22 10.76
N PRO A 131 11.84 -4.98 10.11
CA PRO A 131 12.97 -5.90 10.19
C PRO A 131 13.49 -6.16 11.61
N LEU A 132 13.28 -5.23 12.54
CA LEU A 132 13.79 -5.30 13.90
C LEU A 132 12.81 -5.95 14.89
N HIS A 133 11.54 -6.13 14.49
CA HIS A 133 10.53 -6.73 15.34
C HIS A 133 10.91 -8.13 15.84
N GLY A 134 10.81 -8.33 17.16
CA GLY A 134 10.99 -9.63 17.81
C GLY A 134 12.45 -10.08 17.95
N ARG A 135 13.43 -9.22 17.63
CA ARG A 135 14.85 -9.48 17.90
C ARG A 135 15.18 -9.06 19.33
N LYS A 136 15.80 -9.98 20.08
CA LYS A 136 16.15 -9.78 21.49
C LYS A 136 17.66 -9.83 21.76
N ASP A 137 18.46 -10.24 20.78
CA ASP A 137 19.90 -10.45 20.95
C ASP A 137 20.72 -9.83 19.80
N LEU A 138 21.83 -9.19 20.15
CA LEU A 138 22.80 -8.59 19.23
C LEU A 138 23.37 -9.62 18.25
N LYS A 139 23.56 -10.87 18.70
CA LYS A 139 24.09 -11.95 17.84
C LYS A 139 23.13 -12.37 16.72
N SER A 140 21.86 -11.99 16.81
CA SER A 140 20.85 -12.27 15.78
C SER A 140 20.72 -11.17 14.71
N LEU A 141 21.45 -10.07 14.88
CA LEU A 141 21.43 -8.95 13.94
C LEU A 141 22.29 -9.27 12.71
N SER A 142 21.84 -8.79 11.56
CA SER A 142 22.53 -8.91 10.28
C SER A 142 22.75 -7.53 9.66
N LEU A 143 23.56 -7.45 8.61
CA LEU A 143 23.77 -6.20 7.85
C LEU A 143 22.45 -5.57 7.36
N GLY A 144 21.45 -6.39 7.04
CA GLY A 144 20.12 -5.89 6.67
C GLY A 144 19.41 -5.15 7.81
N HIS A 145 19.59 -5.60 9.05
CA HIS A 145 19.05 -4.94 10.24
C HIS A 145 19.79 -3.63 10.52
N LEU A 146 21.13 -3.62 10.43
CA LEU A 146 21.92 -2.40 10.57
C LEU A 146 21.50 -1.34 9.55
N ARG A 147 21.32 -1.73 8.28
CA ARG A 147 20.82 -0.84 7.24
C ARG A 147 19.43 -0.28 7.59
N ALA A 148 18.52 -1.11 8.10
CA ALA A 148 17.18 -0.66 8.50
C ALA A 148 17.22 0.36 9.66
N ILE A 149 18.09 0.13 10.66
CA ILE A 149 18.31 1.06 11.78
C ILE A 149 18.79 2.41 11.27
N LEU A 150 19.88 2.42 10.48
CA LEU A 150 20.50 3.66 9.99
C LEU A 150 19.57 4.46 9.08
N ILE A 151 18.84 3.79 8.18
CA ILE A 151 17.87 4.47 7.31
C ILE A 151 16.74 5.08 8.14
N THR A 152 16.25 4.36 9.15
CA THR A 152 15.14 4.87 9.97
C THR A 152 15.57 6.04 10.85
N ASP A 153 16.77 5.97 11.43
CA ASP A 153 17.37 7.07 12.21
C ASP A 153 17.53 8.33 11.34
N HIS A 154 18.09 8.19 10.13
CA HIS A 154 18.24 9.30 9.21
C HIS A 154 16.89 9.91 8.80
N LEU A 155 15.89 9.08 8.49
CA LEU A 155 14.54 9.54 8.17
C LEU A 155 13.89 10.26 9.36
N ALA A 156 14.07 9.76 10.58
CA ALA A 156 13.57 10.42 11.79
C ALA A 156 14.19 11.82 11.94
N GLY A 157 15.51 11.95 11.77
CA GLY A 157 16.21 13.23 11.82
C GLY A 157 15.71 14.22 10.76
N LEU A 158 15.53 13.77 9.51
CA LEU A 158 15.00 14.61 8.43
C LEU A 158 13.57 15.10 8.71
N LEU A 159 12.71 14.23 9.24
CA LEU A 159 11.32 14.60 9.54
C LEU A 159 11.22 15.48 10.80
N GLN A 160 12.04 15.24 11.82
CA GLN A 160 12.13 16.12 13.00
C GLN A 160 12.61 17.52 12.63
N ALA A 161 13.58 17.64 11.72
CA ALA A 161 14.04 18.92 11.19
C ALA A 161 12.93 19.70 10.45
N GLN A 162 11.86 19.03 10.03
CA GLN A 162 10.66 19.63 9.42
C GLN A 162 9.57 19.96 10.45
N GLY A 163 9.85 19.81 11.76
CA GLY A 163 8.92 20.11 12.85
C GLY A 163 7.91 19.00 13.15
N LEU A 164 8.15 17.77 12.67
CA LEU A 164 7.26 16.62 12.90
C LEU A 164 7.69 15.85 14.16
N MET A 165 6.72 15.41 14.95
CA MET A 165 6.98 14.50 16.07
C MET A 165 7.09 13.06 15.54
N ILE A 166 8.21 12.41 15.80
CA ILE A 166 8.50 11.06 15.29
C ILE A 166 8.64 10.08 16.45
N ILE A 167 7.95 8.94 16.34
CA ILE A 167 8.12 7.79 17.22
C ILE A 167 8.67 6.63 16.40
N CYS A 168 9.91 6.24 16.66
CA CYS A 168 10.51 5.05 16.06
C CYS A 168 10.09 3.82 16.85
N ARG A 169 9.45 2.85 16.18
CA ARG A 169 9.10 1.56 16.76
C ARG A 169 10.01 0.48 16.17
N ILE A 170 10.88 -0.05 17.02
CA ILE A 170 11.90 -1.07 16.74
C ILE A 170 11.48 -2.40 17.35
#